data_AF-A0A7C4IH83-F1
#
_entry.id   AF-A0A7C4IH83-F1
#
_cell.length_a   1.000
_cell.length_b   1.000
_cell.length_c   1.000
_cell.angle_alpha   90.00
_cell.angle_beta   90.00
_cell.angle_gamma   90.00
#
_symmetry.space_group_name_H-M   'P 1'
#
loop_
_entity.id
_entity.type
_entity.pdbx_description
1 polymer ?
#
loop_
_entity_poly.entity_id
_entity_poly.type
_entity_poly.pdbx_seq_one_letter_code
_entity_poly.pdbx_strand_id
1 'polypeptide(L)'
;MERYLSARTAKRIPLSELWRRYVVIIIKILSLIKIKNMQNCIIVAVIASLGSCIPQNHPSDFRYGTKSDFDPQSYELRNADIKLVRGQILYMPVYSNMPHINDSVNIDMSAFVAIHNTDFSNKIRLQKVQYFDTKGKLVYDFLITQTKELSPLETVDYYIPYSDQSGTGANFLIEWRSDSLVTEPLIESVTLNLTGHNTVSVLSQGKVIKEIR
;
A
#
# COMPACT_ATOMS: atom_id res chain seq x y z
N MET A 1 -14.90 20.61 -31.08
CA MET A 1 -13.58 19.99 -30.82
C MET A 1 -13.72 19.17 -29.54
N GLU A 2 -14.65 18.21 -29.45
CA GLU A 2 -14.71 16.87 -30.05
C GLU A 2 -13.51 15.94 -29.77
N ARG A 3 -13.79 14.91 -28.94
CA ARG A 3 -13.29 13.52 -28.89
C ARG A 3 -12.29 13.09 -27.81
N TYR A 4 -12.52 11.83 -27.38
CA TYR A 4 -11.73 10.89 -26.56
C TYR A 4 -12.01 10.93 -25.04
N LEU A 5 -12.51 9.89 -24.33
CA LEU A 5 -12.63 8.45 -24.60
C LEU A 5 -13.87 7.84 -23.91
N SER A 6 -14.57 6.99 -24.66
CA SER A 6 -15.62 6.09 -24.16
C SER A 6 -14.96 4.88 -23.50
N ALA A 7 -15.35 4.60 -22.25
CA ALA A 7 -15.00 3.36 -21.58
C ALA A 7 -15.77 2.20 -22.24
N ARG A 8 -15.03 1.28 -22.89
CA ARG A 8 -15.59 -0.01 -23.32
C ARG A 8 -15.79 -0.88 -22.08
N THR A 9 -17.04 -1.09 -21.71
CA THR A 9 -17.47 -2.14 -20.79
C THR A 9 -17.10 -3.51 -21.36
N ALA A 10 -16.14 -4.19 -20.74
CA ALA A 10 -15.86 -5.59 -21.02
C ALA A 10 -17.09 -6.43 -20.62
N LYS A 11 -17.79 -6.96 -21.61
CA LYS A 11 -18.98 -7.81 -21.44
C LYS A 11 -18.54 -9.09 -20.71
N ARG A 12 -18.89 -9.23 -19.42
CA ARG A 12 -18.65 -10.47 -18.66
C ARG A 12 -19.37 -11.62 -19.37
N ILE A 13 -18.61 -12.59 -19.87
CA ILE A 13 -19.15 -13.80 -20.46
C ILE A 13 -19.61 -14.69 -19.30
N PRO A 14 -20.87 -15.15 -19.27
CA PRO A 14 -21.38 -15.99 -18.18
C PRO A 14 -20.64 -17.34 -18.14
N LEU A 15 -20.36 -17.84 -16.93
CA LEU A 15 -19.60 -19.09 -16.71
C LEU A 15 -20.15 -20.29 -17.49
N SER A 16 -21.46 -20.30 -17.77
CA SER A 16 -22.14 -21.35 -18.54
C SER A 16 -21.72 -21.41 -20.02
N GLU A 17 -21.35 -20.29 -20.64
CA GLU A 17 -20.83 -20.27 -22.02
C GLU A 17 -19.37 -20.71 -22.10
N LEU A 18 -18.56 -20.35 -21.10
CA LEU A 18 -17.18 -20.81 -20.99
C LEU A 18 -17.13 -22.33 -20.81
N TRP A 19 -18.03 -22.89 -19.98
CA TRP A 19 -18.20 -24.33 -19.82
C TRP A 19 -18.57 -25.03 -21.12
N ARG A 20 -19.53 -24.49 -21.89
CA ARG A 20 -19.89 -25.05 -23.20
C ARG A 20 -18.71 -25.05 -24.18
N ARG A 21 -17.92 -23.98 -24.20
CA ARG A 21 -16.72 -23.90 -25.05
C ARG A 21 -15.64 -24.90 -24.62
N TYR A 22 -15.45 -25.07 -23.32
CA TYR A 22 -14.48 -26.01 -22.76
C TYR A 22 -14.83 -27.47 -23.08
N VAL A 23 -16.11 -27.84 -22.95
CA VAL A 23 -16.62 -29.19 -23.27
C VAL A 23 -16.46 -29.51 -24.76
N VAL A 24 -16.75 -28.56 -25.65
CA VAL A 24 -16.58 -28.77 -27.11
C VAL A 24 -15.11 -28.94 -27.50
N ILE A 25 -14.18 -28.23 -26.83
CA ILE A 25 -12.74 -28.39 -27.04
C ILE A 25 -12.28 -29.77 -26.58
N ILE A 26 -12.72 -30.24 -25.41
CA ILE A 26 -12.40 -31.59 -24.92
C ILE A 26 -12.94 -32.68 -25.87
N ILE A 27 -14.17 -32.54 -26.37
CA ILE A 27 -14.75 -33.49 -27.33
C ILE A 27 -13.93 -33.51 -28.65
N LYS A 28 -13.44 -32.36 -29.12
CA LYS A 28 -12.56 -32.28 -30.30
C LYS A 28 -11.17 -32.86 -30.07
N ILE A 29 -10.60 -32.68 -28.88
CA ILE A 29 -9.30 -33.27 -28.53
C ILE A 29 -9.45 -34.80 -28.43
N LEU A 30 -10.54 -35.28 -27.82
CA LEU A 30 -10.85 -36.71 -27.73
C LEU A 30 -11.13 -37.34 -29.10
N SER A 31 -11.66 -36.59 -30.08
CA SER A 31 -11.89 -37.10 -31.44
C SER A 31 -10.62 -37.11 -32.33
N LEU A 32 -9.62 -36.27 -32.01
CA LEU A 32 -8.32 -36.26 -32.68
C LEU A 32 -7.40 -37.39 -32.19
N ILE A 33 -7.58 -37.85 -30.95
CA ILE A 33 -6.88 -39.02 -30.41
C ILE A 33 -7.62 -40.27 -30.89
N LYS A 34 -7.14 -40.91 -31.97
CA LYS A 34 -7.62 -42.23 -32.39
C LYS A 34 -7.34 -43.27 -31.30
N ILE A 35 -8.26 -43.44 -30.35
CA ILE A 35 -8.25 -44.50 -29.35
C ILE A 35 -8.53 -45.82 -30.09
N LYS A 36 -7.46 -46.52 -30.47
CA LYS A 36 -7.56 -47.83 -31.12
C LYS A 36 -7.03 -48.99 -30.28
N ASN A 37 -6.50 -48.75 -29.08
CA ASN A 37 -5.93 -49.81 -28.24
C ASN A 37 -6.35 -49.68 -26.77
N MET A 38 -6.82 -50.80 -26.22
CA MET A 38 -7.27 -50.98 -24.83
C MET A 38 -6.17 -50.66 -23.80
N GLN A 39 -4.89 -50.63 -24.20
CA GLN A 39 -3.76 -50.21 -23.36
C GLN A 39 -3.70 -48.69 -23.12
N ASN A 40 -4.24 -47.86 -24.03
CA ASN A 40 -4.20 -46.39 -23.89
C ASN A 40 -5.24 -45.86 -22.89
N CYS A 41 -6.33 -46.59 -22.67
CA CYS A 41 -7.32 -46.24 -21.64
C CYS A 41 -6.77 -46.38 -20.23
N ILE A 42 -5.86 -47.34 -20.00
CA ILE A 42 -5.23 -47.58 -18.70
C ILE A 42 -4.29 -46.42 -18.35
N ILE A 43 -3.52 -45.92 -19.32
CA ILE A 43 -2.58 -44.81 -19.11
C ILE A 43 -3.34 -43.51 -18.74
N VAL A 44 -4.45 -43.22 -19.41
CA VAL A 44 -5.29 -42.05 -19.10
C VAL A 44 -5.94 -42.18 -17.72
N ALA A 45 -6.37 -43.38 -17.33
CA ALA A 45 -6.94 -43.65 -16.02
C ALA A 45 -5.91 -43.53 -14.87
N VAL A 46 -4.66 -43.92 -15.10
CA VAL A 46 -3.56 -43.83 -14.11
C VAL A 46 -3.08 -42.38 -13.92
N ILE A 47 -3.08 -41.56 -14.98
CA ILE A 47 -2.74 -40.14 -14.86
C ILE A 47 -3.86 -39.36 -14.14
N ALA A 48 -5.12 -39.75 -14.33
CA ALA A 48 -6.25 -39.14 -13.64
C ALA A 48 -6.32 -39.48 -12.14
N SER A 49 -5.75 -40.62 -11.69
CA SER A 49 -5.74 -41.02 -10.28
C SER A 49 -4.57 -40.45 -9.46
N LEU A 50 -3.51 -39.96 -10.10
CA LEU A 50 -2.41 -39.26 -9.43
C LEU A 50 -2.68 -37.77 -9.19
N GLY A 51 -3.79 -37.23 -9.70
CA GLY A 51 -4.33 -35.92 -9.33
C GLY A 51 -5.11 -35.92 -8.01
N SER A 52 -4.83 -36.87 -7.12
CA SER A 52 -5.46 -36.93 -5.79
C SER A 52 -5.12 -35.65 -5.04
N CYS A 53 -6.17 -34.99 -4.56
CA CYS A 53 -6.16 -33.68 -3.96
C CYS A 53 -5.04 -33.55 -2.93
N ILE A 54 -4.05 -32.67 -3.19
CA ILE A 54 -3.28 -32.09 -2.10
C ILE A 54 -4.31 -31.31 -1.26
N PRO A 55 -4.56 -31.69 0.00
CA PRO A 55 -5.44 -30.92 0.85
C PRO A 55 -4.82 -29.53 0.96
N GLN A 56 -5.57 -28.50 0.56
CA GLN A 56 -5.24 -27.15 0.96
C GLN A 56 -5.45 -27.11 2.47
N ASN A 57 -4.40 -27.38 3.24
CA ASN A 57 -4.31 -26.93 4.61
C ASN A 57 -4.27 -25.40 4.55
N HIS A 58 -5.43 -24.79 4.35
CA HIS A 58 -5.61 -23.38 4.63
C HIS A 58 -5.23 -23.23 6.11
N PRO A 59 -4.22 -22.42 6.45
CA PRO A 59 -3.88 -22.18 7.84
C PRO A 59 -5.18 -21.84 8.56
N SER A 60 -5.50 -22.67 9.53
CA SER A 60 -6.71 -22.58 10.33
C SER A 60 -6.79 -21.19 10.93
N ASP A 61 -7.88 -20.51 10.60
CA ASP A 61 -8.56 -19.46 11.35
C ASP A 61 -7.76 -19.00 12.58
N PHE A 62 -6.96 -17.94 12.42
CA PHE A 62 -6.25 -17.31 13.53
C PHE A 62 -7.31 -16.69 14.42
N ARG A 63 -7.74 -17.43 15.45
CA ARG A 63 -8.68 -16.94 16.46
C ARG A 63 -8.00 -15.82 17.23
N TYR A 64 -8.20 -14.58 16.77
CA TYR A 64 -8.01 -13.41 17.62
C TYR A 64 -8.79 -13.68 18.90
N GLY A 65 -8.10 -13.70 20.04
CA GLY A 65 -8.75 -13.76 21.35
C GLY A 65 -9.81 -12.66 21.46
N THR A 66 -10.75 -12.82 22.39
CA THR A 66 -11.75 -11.78 22.67
C THR A 66 -11.06 -10.43 22.79
N LYS A 67 -11.41 -9.50 21.88
CA LYS A 67 -10.84 -8.15 21.81
C LYS A 67 -11.07 -7.47 23.16
N SER A 68 -10.01 -7.31 23.95
CA SER A 68 -10.06 -6.47 25.15
C SER A 68 -9.99 -5.01 24.74
N ASP A 69 -10.65 -4.14 25.51
CA ASP A 69 -10.47 -2.70 25.33
C ASP A 69 -9.04 -2.31 25.68
N PHE A 70 -8.52 -1.28 25.00
CA PHE A 70 -7.19 -0.76 25.24
C PHE A 70 -7.17 0.00 26.57
N ASP A 71 -6.33 -0.44 27.51
CA ASP A 71 -6.07 0.25 28.77
C ASP A 71 -4.61 0.73 28.85
N PRO A 72 -4.34 2.03 28.65
CA PRO A 72 -3.00 2.61 28.83
C PRO A 72 -2.39 2.39 30.21
N GLN A 73 -3.21 2.21 31.25
CA GLN A 73 -2.74 2.10 32.63
C GLN A 73 -2.16 0.72 32.95
N SER A 74 -2.44 -0.28 32.10
CA SER A 74 -1.87 -1.63 32.20
C SER A 74 -0.36 -1.69 31.92
N TYR A 75 0.21 -0.65 31.30
CA TYR A 75 1.65 -0.57 31.03
C TYR A 75 2.42 -0.10 32.28
N GLU A 76 3.45 -0.85 32.67
CA GLU A 76 4.25 -0.58 33.87
C GLU A 76 5.33 0.51 33.64
N LEU A 77 5.72 0.75 32.40
CA LEU A 77 6.76 1.70 32.02
C LEU A 77 6.21 3.13 31.93
N ARG A 78 6.21 3.85 33.05
CA ARG A 78 5.69 5.23 33.12
C ARG A 78 6.76 6.32 33.08
N ASN A 79 8.00 6.01 33.45
CA ASN A 79 9.09 6.97 33.67
C ASN A 79 10.42 6.48 33.08
N ALA A 80 10.48 6.29 31.77
CA ALA A 80 11.77 6.34 31.07
C ALA A 80 12.03 7.80 30.68
N ASP A 81 13.30 8.17 30.44
CA ASP A 81 13.72 9.47 29.91
C ASP A 81 13.19 9.68 28.48
N ILE A 82 11.88 9.73 28.33
CA ILE A 82 11.18 9.86 27.06
C ILE A 82 11.13 11.34 26.73
N LYS A 83 11.62 11.65 25.54
CA LYS A 83 11.53 12.99 24.98
C LYS A 83 10.05 13.32 24.74
N LEU A 84 9.55 14.30 25.49
CA LEU A 84 8.22 14.87 25.29
C LEU A 84 8.34 16.22 24.58
N VAL A 85 7.44 16.46 23.63
CA VAL A 85 7.40 17.70 22.84
C VAL A 85 5.94 18.13 22.63
N ARG A 86 5.71 19.39 22.27
CA ARG A 86 4.36 19.92 21.97
C ARG A 86 4.15 20.28 20.51
N GLY A 87 5.19 20.20 19.70
CA GLY A 87 5.06 20.42 18.27
C GLY A 87 6.39 20.46 17.55
N GLN A 88 6.36 20.12 16.27
CA GLN A 88 7.55 20.08 15.44
C GLN A 88 7.20 20.44 13.99
N ILE A 89 8.24 20.80 13.24
CA ILE A 89 8.22 20.81 11.78
C ILE A 89 9.19 19.74 11.30
N LEU A 90 8.71 18.84 10.45
CA LEU A 90 9.49 17.75 9.86
C LEU A 90 9.60 17.90 8.36
N TYR A 91 10.79 17.61 7.85
CA TYR A 91 11.07 17.42 6.43
C TYR A 91 11.08 15.92 6.13
N MET A 92 10.21 15.46 5.23
CA MET A 92 10.05 14.05 4.88
C MET A 92 10.30 13.84 3.39
N PRO A 93 11.39 13.18 2.97
CA PRO A 93 11.60 12.91 1.57
C PRO A 93 10.65 11.81 1.06
N VAL A 94 10.26 11.95 -0.21
CA VAL A 94 9.56 10.93 -1.01
C VAL A 94 10.12 10.98 -2.42
N TYR A 95 9.92 9.92 -3.21
CA TYR A 95 10.41 9.90 -4.58
C TYR A 95 9.24 9.61 -5.51
N SER A 96 8.78 10.59 -6.29
CA SER A 96 7.71 10.33 -7.28
C SER A 96 8.25 9.82 -8.61
N ASN A 97 9.51 10.10 -8.92
CA ASN A 97 10.24 9.41 -9.97
C ASN A 97 11.74 9.34 -9.70
N MET A 98 12.41 8.36 -10.28
CA MET A 98 13.87 8.17 -10.19
C MET A 98 14.49 7.81 -11.54
N PRO A 99 15.72 8.24 -11.84
CA PRO A 99 16.45 7.83 -13.04
C PRO A 99 16.58 6.30 -13.10
N HIS A 100 16.27 5.73 -14.26
CA HIS A 100 16.60 4.34 -14.55
C HIS A 100 18.09 4.20 -14.92
N ILE A 101 18.66 2.99 -14.78
CA ILE A 101 20.09 2.66 -14.99
C ILE A 101 20.64 3.11 -16.37
N ASN A 102 19.78 3.28 -17.37
CA ASN A 102 20.17 3.72 -18.72
C ASN A 102 19.97 5.23 -18.95
N ASP A 103 19.68 6.01 -17.91
CA ASP A 103 19.48 7.47 -17.85
C ASP A 103 18.49 8.08 -18.86
N SER A 104 17.82 7.23 -19.66
CA SER A 104 16.98 7.64 -20.77
C SER A 104 15.50 7.68 -20.41
N VAL A 105 15.13 7.03 -19.30
CA VAL A 105 13.74 6.89 -18.82
C VAL A 105 13.73 7.02 -17.31
N ASN A 106 12.78 7.78 -16.76
CA ASN A 106 12.53 7.77 -15.32
C ASN A 106 11.56 6.64 -14.96
N ILE A 107 11.77 6.04 -13.80
CA ILE A 107 10.85 5.11 -13.16
C ILE A 107 9.92 5.96 -12.29
N ASP A 108 8.65 6.05 -12.68
CA ASP A 108 7.62 6.69 -11.86
C ASP A 108 7.30 5.82 -10.63
N MET A 109 6.87 6.42 -9.54
CA MET A 109 6.63 5.77 -8.26
C MET A 109 5.46 6.41 -7.53
N SER A 110 4.77 5.61 -6.73
CA SER A 110 3.80 6.12 -5.76
C SER A 110 4.45 6.26 -4.40
N ALA A 111 4.04 7.24 -3.60
CA ALA A 111 4.50 7.40 -2.23
C ALA A 111 3.34 7.49 -1.25
N PHE A 112 3.54 6.91 -0.06
CA PHE A 112 2.67 7.03 1.09
C PHE A 112 3.46 7.65 2.22
N VAL A 113 2.91 8.66 2.87
CA VAL A 113 3.45 9.20 4.12
C VAL A 113 2.44 8.91 5.22
N ALA A 114 2.86 8.17 6.24
CA ALA A 114 2.04 7.86 7.40
C ALA A 114 2.48 8.70 8.60
N ILE A 115 1.51 9.25 9.32
CA ILE A 115 1.70 10.01 10.55
C ILE A 115 0.93 9.29 11.65
N HIS A 116 1.66 8.74 12.60
CA HIS A 116 1.13 7.98 13.73
C HIS A 116 1.22 8.82 15.00
N ASN A 117 0.08 9.10 15.62
CA ASN A 117 0.09 9.61 16.99
C ASN A 117 0.50 8.47 17.94
N THR A 118 1.71 8.51 18.48
CA THR A 118 2.23 7.48 19.39
C THR A 118 1.82 7.69 20.84
N ASP A 119 1.15 8.80 21.16
CA ASP A 119 0.71 9.09 22.52
C ASP A 119 -0.53 8.26 22.87
N PHE A 120 -0.59 7.77 24.11
CA PHE A 120 -1.66 6.88 24.57
C PHE A 120 -2.88 7.64 25.08
N SER A 121 -2.80 8.95 25.27
CA SER A 121 -3.84 9.72 25.96
C SER A 121 -4.16 11.06 25.30
N ASN A 122 -3.17 11.68 24.67
CA ASN A 122 -3.31 13.01 24.11
C ASN A 122 -3.46 12.98 22.58
N LYS A 123 -4.20 13.95 22.07
CA LYS A 123 -4.33 14.17 20.63
C LYS A 123 -3.17 15.02 20.10
N ILE A 124 -2.91 14.88 18.81
CA ILE A 124 -2.09 15.84 18.06
C ILE A 124 -2.91 16.45 16.92
N ARG A 125 -2.57 17.67 16.53
CA ARG A 125 -3.23 18.43 15.46
C ARG A 125 -2.21 18.74 14.37
N LEU A 126 -2.47 18.25 13.17
CA LEU A 126 -1.71 18.60 11.99
C LEU A 126 -2.08 20.02 11.58
N GLN A 127 -1.08 20.90 11.53
CA GLN A 127 -1.22 22.29 11.10
C GLN A 127 -1.01 22.43 9.60
N LYS A 128 0.00 21.72 9.06
CA LYS A 128 0.35 21.75 7.64
C LYS A 128 0.85 20.39 7.20
N VAL A 129 0.45 20.00 5.99
CA VAL A 129 1.01 18.86 5.28
C VAL A 129 1.18 19.30 3.83
N GLN A 130 2.38 19.79 3.52
CA GLN A 130 2.69 20.46 2.26
C GLN A 130 3.66 19.62 1.45
N TYR A 131 3.34 19.40 0.18
CA TYR A 131 4.15 18.64 -0.76
C TYR A 131 4.87 19.57 -1.74
N PHE A 132 6.18 19.39 -1.87
CA PHE A 132 7.06 20.19 -2.70
C PHE A 132 7.75 19.33 -3.74
N ASP A 133 8.03 19.93 -4.90
CA ASP A 133 8.84 19.31 -5.94
C ASP A 133 10.34 19.38 -5.63
N THR A 134 11.14 18.75 -6.50
CA THR A 134 12.60 18.71 -6.42
C THR A 134 13.26 20.09 -6.45
N LYS A 135 12.57 21.14 -6.94
CA LYS A 135 13.05 22.52 -6.96
C LYS A 135 12.59 23.33 -5.75
N GLY A 136 11.85 22.71 -4.83
CA GLY A 136 11.32 23.36 -3.63
C GLY A 136 10.07 24.19 -3.91
N LYS A 137 9.38 23.98 -5.04
CA LYS A 137 8.09 24.64 -5.32
C LYS A 137 6.96 23.85 -4.66
N LEU A 138 6.06 24.56 -3.97
CA LEU A 138 4.84 23.96 -3.42
C LEU A 138 3.98 23.41 -4.56
N VAL A 139 3.72 22.12 -4.52
CA VAL A 139 2.87 21.38 -5.48
C VAL A 139 1.45 21.29 -4.94
N TYR A 140 1.31 20.89 -3.68
CA TYR A 140 0.01 20.67 -3.06
C TYR A 140 0.06 20.86 -1.55
N ASP A 141 -1.04 21.32 -0.95
CA ASP A 141 -1.21 21.38 0.50
C ASP A 141 -2.49 20.62 0.87
N PHE A 142 -2.33 19.54 1.63
CA PHE A 142 -3.38 18.57 1.93
C PHE A 142 -4.37 19.06 2.99
N LEU A 143 -4.08 20.17 3.69
CA LEU A 143 -4.91 20.68 4.79
C LEU A 143 -5.55 22.05 4.48
N ILE A 144 -5.56 22.50 3.21
CA ILE A 144 -6.13 23.80 2.82
C ILE A 144 -7.57 24.01 3.33
N THR A 145 -8.39 22.96 3.27
CA THR A 145 -9.85 23.06 3.53
C THR A 145 -10.28 22.47 4.86
N GLN A 146 -9.40 21.76 5.57
CA GLN A 146 -9.76 21.03 6.78
C GLN A 146 -8.59 20.91 7.74
N THR A 147 -8.87 21.07 9.02
CA THR A 147 -7.95 20.71 10.09
C THR A 147 -8.00 19.21 10.35
N LYS A 148 -6.84 18.56 10.50
CA LYS A 148 -6.78 17.13 10.86
C LYS A 148 -6.24 16.98 12.29
N GLU A 149 -7.07 16.47 13.18
CA GLU A 149 -6.66 15.97 14.49
C GLU A 149 -6.50 14.45 14.44
N LEU A 150 -5.54 13.95 15.21
CA LEU A 150 -5.27 12.54 15.40
C LEU A 150 -5.49 12.21 16.87
N SER A 151 -6.43 11.30 17.12
CA SER A 151 -6.70 10.71 18.42
C SER A 151 -5.48 9.92 18.92
N PRO A 152 -5.41 9.56 20.21
CA PRO A 152 -4.38 8.65 20.70
C PRO A 152 -4.30 7.39 19.85
N LEU A 153 -3.10 7.01 19.43
CA LEU A 153 -2.84 5.86 18.55
C LEU A 153 -3.48 5.93 17.16
N GLU A 154 -4.08 7.06 16.76
CA GLU A 154 -4.62 7.26 15.42
C GLU A 154 -3.50 7.49 14.41
N THR A 155 -3.69 6.94 13.21
CA THR A 155 -2.81 7.16 12.06
C THR A 155 -3.58 7.81 10.93
N VAL A 156 -2.93 8.71 10.20
CA VAL A 156 -3.41 9.19 8.90
C VAL A 156 -2.30 9.03 7.87
N ASP A 157 -2.69 8.74 6.64
CA ASP A 157 -1.79 8.66 5.51
C ASP A 157 -2.11 9.70 4.42
N TYR A 158 -1.06 10.09 3.69
CA TYR A 158 -1.16 10.95 2.51
C TYR A 158 -0.50 10.25 1.33
N TYR A 159 -1.18 10.24 0.20
CA TYR A 159 -0.80 9.49 -0.99
C TYR A 159 -0.37 10.42 -2.14
N ILE A 160 0.76 10.09 -2.76
CA ILE A 160 1.21 10.67 -4.02
C ILE A 160 1.00 9.63 -5.12
N PRO A 161 0.23 9.97 -6.18
CA PRO A 161 -0.08 9.03 -7.25
C PRO A 161 1.12 8.77 -8.14
N TYR A 162 1.15 7.57 -8.73
CA TYR A 162 2.14 7.14 -9.72
C TYR A 162 2.32 8.12 -10.89
N SER A 163 1.29 8.88 -11.26
CA SER A 163 1.38 9.88 -12.34
C SER A 163 2.09 11.17 -11.94
N ASP A 164 2.43 11.36 -10.66
CA ASP A 164 3.16 12.53 -10.20
C ASP A 164 4.61 12.51 -10.70
N GLN A 165 5.10 13.67 -11.15
CA GLN A 165 6.46 13.81 -11.66
C GLN A 165 7.26 14.92 -10.97
N SER A 166 6.95 15.17 -9.70
CA SER A 166 7.63 16.19 -8.87
C SER A 166 9.12 15.89 -8.60
N GLY A 167 9.56 14.65 -8.86
CA GLY A 167 10.97 14.30 -9.06
C GLY A 167 11.64 13.57 -7.90
N THR A 168 12.96 13.41 -8.01
CA THR A 168 13.80 12.68 -7.04
C THR A 168 14.04 13.40 -5.72
N GLY A 169 13.82 14.72 -5.66
CA GLY A 169 13.94 15.52 -4.45
C GLY A 169 12.59 15.97 -3.88
N ALA A 170 11.50 15.35 -4.33
CA ALA A 170 10.18 15.65 -3.83
C ALA A 170 10.11 15.38 -2.31
N ASN A 171 9.32 16.17 -1.60
CA ASN A 171 9.31 16.11 -0.14
C ASN A 171 8.03 16.67 0.45
N PHE A 172 7.77 16.28 1.69
CA PHE A 172 6.74 16.85 2.52
C PHE A 172 7.36 17.73 3.60
N LEU A 173 6.71 18.86 3.87
CA LEU A 173 6.88 19.65 5.08
C LEU A 173 5.65 19.46 5.96
N ILE A 174 5.85 18.88 7.13
CA ILE A 174 4.76 18.49 8.04
C ILE A 174 4.92 19.28 9.32
N GLU A 175 3.92 20.08 9.67
CA GLU A 175 3.85 20.82 10.92
C GLU A 175 2.72 20.24 11.77
N TRP A 176 3.04 19.88 13.01
CA TRP A 176 2.06 19.37 13.97
C TRP A 176 2.23 20.04 15.32
N ARG A 177 1.14 20.08 16.10
CA ARG A 177 1.11 20.61 17.46
C ARG A 177 0.20 19.79 18.37
N SER A 178 0.45 19.84 19.67
CA SER A 178 -0.45 19.39 20.72
C SER A 178 -0.60 20.48 21.78
N ASP A 179 -1.74 20.49 22.44
CA ASP A 179 -2.02 21.40 23.56
C ASP A 179 -1.30 20.94 24.85
N SER A 180 -0.89 19.66 24.89
CA SER A 180 -0.14 19.01 25.98
C SER A 180 1.25 18.56 25.52
N LEU A 181 2.15 18.25 26.46
CA LEU A 181 3.37 17.48 26.19
C LEU A 181 2.98 16.05 25.77
N VAL A 182 3.49 15.58 24.64
CA VAL A 182 3.20 14.26 24.08
C VAL A 182 4.47 13.53 23.67
N THR A 183 4.38 12.21 23.50
CA THR A 183 5.44 11.45 22.83
C THR A 183 5.58 11.92 21.38
N GLU A 184 6.81 11.93 20.87
CA GLU A 184 7.10 12.33 19.50
C GLU A 184 6.39 11.39 18.50
N PRO A 185 5.48 11.90 17.64
CA PRO A 185 4.78 11.10 16.65
C PRO A 185 5.75 10.39 15.71
N LEU A 186 5.42 9.16 15.32
CA LEU A 186 6.15 8.46 14.26
C LEU A 186 5.65 8.97 12.91
N ILE A 187 6.56 9.49 12.09
CA ILE A 187 6.27 9.93 10.73
C ILE A 187 7.26 9.23 9.80
N GLU A 188 6.73 8.44 8.88
CA GLU A 188 7.50 7.63 7.93
C GLU A 188 6.89 7.68 6.53
N SER A 189 7.70 7.39 5.52
CA SER A 189 7.23 7.28 4.15
C SER A 189 7.67 5.98 3.50
N VAL A 190 6.79 5.41 2.69
CA VAL A 190 7.08 4.26 1.85
C VAL A 190 6.80 4.66 0.41
N THR A 191 7.83 4.57 -0.43
CA THR A 191 7.74 4.83 -1.87
C THR A 191 7.90 3.52 -2.63
N LEU A 192 7.03 3.27 -3.61
CA LEU A 192 6.91 1.99 -4.29
C LEU A 192 6.72 2.16 -5.81
N ASN A 193 7.42 1.33 -6.58
CA ASN A 193 6.98 0.95 -7.92
C ASN A 193 6.80 -0.58 -7.95
N LEU A 194 5.56 -1.02 -8.20
CA LEU A 194 5.18 -2.44 -8.31
C LEU A 194 4.85 -2.84 -9.77
N THR A 195 5.19 -2.00 -10.74
CA THR A 195 4.91 -2.22 -12.17
C THR A 195 6.08 -2.93 -12.87
N GLY A 196 5.77 -3.84 -13.81
CA GLY A 196 6.79 -4.53 -14.60
C GLY A 196 7.56 -5.61 -13.84
N HIS A 197 8.78 -5.90 -14.29
CA HIS A 197 9.64 -6.97 -13.75
C HIS A 197 10.59 -6.50 -12.64
N ASN A 198 10.69 -5.18 -12.42
CA ASN A 198 11.62 -4.58 -11.46
C ASN A 198 10.81 -3.82 -10.41
N THR A 199 10.70 -4.40 -9.22
CA THR A 199 10.06 -3.74 -8.07
C THR A 199 11.10 -2.93 -7.30
N VAL A 200 10.74 -1.70 -6.95
CA VAL A 200 11.54 -0.84 -6.07
C VAL A 200 10.68 -0.42 -4.90
N SER A 201 11.27 -0.46 -3.70
CA SER A 201 10.69 0.07 -2.47
C SER A 201 11.73 0.88 -1.72
N VAL A 202 11.34 2.06 -1.26
CA VAL A 202 12.19 2.95 -0.46
C VAL A 202 11.42 3.37 0.78
N LEU A 203 11.96 3.03 1.94
CA LEU A 203 11.51 3.56 3.23
C LEU A 203 12.30 4.83 3.52
N SER A 204 11.62 5.91 3.91
CA SER A 204 12.28 7.12 4.37
C SER A 204 11.75 7.56 5.74
N GLN A 205 12.63 8.17 6.52
CA GLN A 205 12.30 8.73 7.83
C GLN A 205 12.31 10.25 7.78
N GLY A 206 11.40 10.86 8.52
CA GLY A 206 11.30 12.31 8.62
C GLY A 206 12.44 12.88 9.45
N LYS A 207 12.93 14.06 9.06
CA LYS A 207 13.91 14.81 9.84
C LYS A 207 13.21 15.99 10.50
N VAL A 208 13.26 16.05 11.84
CA VAL A 208 12.84 17.23 12.60
C VAL A 208 13.78 18.38 12.29
N ILE A 209 13.22 19.51 11.86
CA ILE A 209 13.97 20.73 11.56
C ILE A 209 13.65 21.88 12.51
N LYS A 210 12.50 21.82 13.20
CA LYS A 210 12.12 22.75 14.29
C LYS A 210 11.32 22.00 15.34
N GLU A 211 11.42 22.41 16.60
CA GLU A 211 10.79 21.75 17.75
C GLU A 211 10.36 22.76 18.80
N ILE A 212 9.25 22.45 19.49
CA ILE A 212 8.72 23.13 20.66
C ILE A 212 8.53 22.09 21.76
N ARG A 213 9.04 22.37 22.95
CA ARG A 213 8.89 21.56 24.16
C ARG A 213 7.93 22.24 25.13
#